data_AF-A0A350WQJ4-F1
#
_entry.id   AF-A0A350WQJ4-F1
#
_cell.length_a   1.000
_cell.length_b   1.000
_cell.length_c   1.000
_cell.angle_alpha   90.00
_cell.angle_beta   90.00
_cell.angle_gamma   90.00
#
_symmetry.space_group_name_H-M   'P 1'
#
loop_
_entity.id
_entity.type
_entity.pdbx_description
1 polymer ?
#
loop_
_entity_poly.entity_id
_entity_poly.type
_entity_poly.pdbx_seq_one_letter_code
_entity_poly.pdbx_strand_id
1 'polypeptide(L)'
;FKVAQKDYTKAVMEHPQSITYRDYGTAAMAQMTQRFAAIPAHNFSRGTFDNVDAISGEQLREFTLTRGKPSDASHACMAGCTIKCSNVFGGEDGKIIVSPLEYETIGLMGTNLDIDSLDAIGRMNWHVNDLGLDSIEVGGALGVAAEAGLMKWGSEEDAQKLIDEMRAGTELGRILGDGAVTVGKKYGIERVPAVKGQAMSAYEPRSIKGTGVTYATTPQGADHTCGLTIRAQVNHLDPTQQKEASLNAQLNMAGYDTIGACIFAGFGYAATPDGVVKRLLKSRYGWDDVPDNILQALGKETIKLEREFNKRAGFTKEDDRLPKWMTEEAIPENGSVFDVSEDVLDHIFDGIE
;
A
#
# COMPACT_ATOMS: atom_id res chain seq x y z
N PHE A 1 -16.39 25.54 -13.86
CA PHE A 1 -15.23 24.62 -13.79
C PHE A 1 -13.99 25.27 -13.19
N LYS A 2 -13.37 26.27 -13.86
CA LYS A 2 -12.11 26.90 -13.40
C LYS A 2 -12.12 27.40 -11.96
N VAL A 3 -13.25 27.93 -11.48
CA VAL A 3 -13.42 28.37 -10.07
C VAL A 3 -13.29 27.18 -9.10
N ALA A 4 -14.09 26.12 -9.29
CA ALA A 4 -14.02 24.92 -8.46
C ALA A 4 -12.63 24.25 -8.50
N GLN A 5 -12.00 24.21 -9.68
CA GLN A 5 -10.62 23.73 -9.82
C GLN A 5 -9.64 24.57 -9.00
N LYS A 6 -9.73 25.90 -9.06
CA LYS A 6 -8.85 26.80 -8.31
C LYS A 6 -8.99 26.60 -6.81
N ASP A 7 -10.22 26.48 -6.31
CA ASP A 7 -10.49 26.24 -4.89
C ASP A 7 -9.87 24.91 -4.43
N TYR A 8 -10.09 23.85 -5.21
CA TYR A 8 -9.51 22.53 -4.95
C TYR A 8 -7.98 22.56 -4.96
N THR A 9 -7.37 23.13 -6.01
CA THR A 9 -5.90 23.21 -6.11
C THR A 9 -5.31 24.00 -4.95
N LYS A 10 -5.96 25.09 -4.52
CA LYS A 10 -5.53 25.85 -3.34
C LYS A 10 -5.57 24.98 -2.09
N ALA A 11 -6.68 24.29 -1.83
CA ALA A 11 -6.81 23.39 -0.67
C ALA A 11 -5.76 22.26 -0.68
N VAL A 12 -5.51 21.64 -1.84
CA VAL A 12 -4.45 20.63 -1.99
C VAL A 12 -3.08 21.22 -1.63
N MET A 13 -2.74 22.39 -2.18
CA MET A 13 -1.41 23.00 -1.97
C MET A 13 -1.18 23.48 -0.52
N GLU A 14 -2.23 23.93 0.16
CA GLU A 14 -2.16 24.43 1.53
C GLU A 14 -2.21 23.31 2.58
N HIS A 15 -2.65 22.10 2.21
CA HIS A 15 -2.77 20.99 3.15
C HIS A 15 -1.39 20.49 3.63
N PRO A 16 -1.14 20.34 4.94
CA PRO A 16 0.15 19.92 5.48
C PRO A 16 0.66 18.59 4.89
N GLN A 17 -0.23 17.62 4.69
CA GLN A 17 0.14 16.32 4.10
C GLN A 17 0.74 16.45 2.69
N SER A 18 0.30 17.43 1.89
CA SER A 18 0.85 17.66 0.55
C SER A 18 2.29 18.16 0.62
N ILE A 19 2.65 18.91 1.68
CA ILE A 19 4.03 19.34 1.92
C ILE A 19 4.88 18.13 2.29
N THR A 20 4.41 17.30 3.23
CA THR A 20 5.08 16.05 3.60
C THR A 20 5.33 15.15 2.38
N TYR A 21 4.32 14.95 1.54
CA TYR A 21 4.48 14.15 0.33
C TYR A 21 5.39 14.79 -0.70
N ARG A 22 5.39 16.10 -0.85
CA ARG A 22 6.35 16.79 -1.73
C ARG A 22 7.79 16.62 -1.26
N ASP A 23 8.02 16.64 0.05
CA ASP A 23 9.37 16.62 0.59
C ASP A 23 9.94 15.20 0.72
N TYR A 24 9.11 14.22 1.08
CA TYR A 24 9.55 12.86 1.43
C TYR A 24 8.86 11.75 0.62
N GLY A 25 7.99 12.11 -0.32
CA GLY A 25 7.18 11.15 -1.08
C GLY A 25 6.32 10.27 -0.18
N THR A 26 6.01 9.07 -0.66
CA THR A 26 5.33 8.06 0.16
C THR A 26 6.24 7.50 1.25
N ALA A 27 7.57 7.54 1.08
CA ALA A 27 8.55 7.05 2.05
C ALA A 27 8.44 7.71 3.44
N ALA A 28 7.75 8.86 3.55
CA ALA A 28 7.28 9.43 4.82
C ALA A 28 6.51 8.43 5.72
N MET A 29 5.94 7.37 5.13
CA MET A 29 5.22 6.33 5.85
C MET A 29 6.11 5.45 6.71
N ALA A 30 7.40 5.26 6.36
CA ALA A 30 8.30 4.33 7.07
C ALA A 30 8.36 4.61 8.58
N GLN A 31 8.58 5.86 8.95
CA GLN A 31 8.61 6.28 10.36
C GLN A 31 7.23 6.22 11.02
N MET A 32 6.15 6.46 10.27
CA MET A 32 4.80 6.37 10.80
C MET A 32 4.45 4.92 11.14
N THR A 33 4.72 3.98 10.24
CA THR A 33 4.49 2.55 10.46
C THR A 33 5.39 2.00 11.55
N GLN A 34 6.67 2.39 11.60
CA GLN A 34 7.57 2.03 12.71
C GLN A 34 6.96 2.39 14.08
N ARG A 35 6.40 3.60 14.23
CA ARG A 35 5.80 4.05 15.50
C ARG A 35 4.57 3.26 15.91
N PHE A 36 3.81 2.72 14.96
CA PHE A 36 2.68 1.85 15.24
C PHE A 36 3.08 0.39 15.43
N ALA A 37 4.38 0.06 15.38
CA ALA A 37 4.87 -1.32 15.24
C ALA A 37 4.17 -2.02 14.07
N ALA A 38 4.07 -1.31 12.94
CA ALA A 38 3.29 -1.71 11.79
C ALA A 38 4.07 -1.78 10.47
N ILE A 39 5.40 -1.64 10.49
CA ILE A 39 6.23 -1.85 9.29
C ILE A 39 6.65 -3.32 9.25
N PRO A 40 6.37 -4.07 8.18
CA PRO A 40 6.70 -5.49 8.15
C PRO A 40 8.22 -5.66 8.11
N ALA A 41 8.73 -6.46 9.04
CA ALA A 41 10.11 -6.90 9.06
C ALA A 41 10.17 -8.42 9.15
N HIS A 42 11.12 -9.02 8.43
CA HIS A 42 11.35 -10.47 8.35
C HIS A 42 10.07 -11.25 8.04
N ASN A 43 9.51 -11.07 6.84
CA ASN A 43 8.25 -11.69 6.39
C ASN A 43 7.08 -11.51 7.38
N PHE A 44 6.85 -10.25 7.79
CA PHE A 44 5.83 -9.88 8.77
C PHE A 44 5.98 -10.62 10.13
N SER A 45 7.13 -11.18 10.49
CA SER A 45 7.30 -11.74 11.85
C SER A 45 7.51 -10.65 12.92
N ARG A 46 7.89 -9.44 12.48
CA ARG A 46 8.10 -8.25 13.32
C ARG A 46 7.40 -7.03 12.75
N GLY A 47 7.02 -6.10 13.64
CA GLY A 47 6.36 -4.84 13.31
C GLY A 47 7.29 -3.62 13.32
N THR A 48 8.56 -3.82 13.65
CA THR A 48 9.58 -2.78 13.68
C THR A 48 10.86 -3.26 13.03
N PHE A 49 11.61 -2.32 12.49
CA PHE A 49 12.92 -2.56 11.91
C PHE A 49 13.99 -1.72 12.61
N ASP A 50 15.11 -2.35 12.98
CA ASP A 50 16.11 -1.73 13.86
C ASP A 50 16.80 -0.53 13.19
N ASN A 51 17.04 -0.59 11.88
CA ASN A 51 17.72 0.46 11.11
C ASN A 51 16.78 1.16 10.11
N VAL A 52 15.51 1.41 10.50
CA VAL A 52 14.53 2.07 9.62
C VAL A 52 14.97 3.46 9.15
N ASP A 53 15.79 4.15 9.94
CA ASP A 53 16.32 5.48 9.62
C ASP A 53 17.11 5.46 8.31
N ALA A 54 17.88 4.39 8.04
CA ALA A 54 18.72 4.23 6.84
C ALA A 54 17.92 4.14 5.53
N ILE A 55 16.62 3.84 5.60
CA ILE A 55 15.72 3.74 4.45
C ILE A 55 14.46 4.59 4.60
N SER A 56 14.48 5.54 5.55
CA SER A 56 13.39 6.47 5.82
C SER A 56 13.17 7.46 4.67
N GLY A 57 12.02 8.15 4.67
CA GLY A 57 11.76 9.24 3.72
C GLY A 57 12.74 10.40 3.84
N GLU A 58 13.17 10.71 5.07
CA GLU A 58 14.22 11.69 5.35
C GLU A 58 15.55 11.30 4.71
N GLN A 59 15.97 10.03 4.89
CA GLN A 59 17.20 9.53 4.30
C GLN A 59 17.12 9.44 2.77
N LEU A 60 15.98 9.03 2.21
CA LEU A 60 15.77 9.03 0.76
C LEU A 60 15.88 10.45 0.18
N ARG A 61 15.34 11.45 0.88
CA ARG A 61 15.47 12.85 0.48
C ARG A 61 16.93 13.31 0.54
N GLU A 62 17.62 13.07 1.65
CA GLU A 62 19.04 13.44 1.78
C GLU A 62 19.89 12.77 0.70
N PHE A 63 19.66 11.48 0.47
CA PHE A 63 20.32 10.70 -0.56
C PHE A 63 20.12 11.30 -1.96
N THR A 64 18.87 11.56 -2.35
CA THR A 64 18.56 12.12 -3.68
C THR A 64 19.11 13.53 -3.88
N LEU A 65 19.09 14.37 -2.84
CA LEU A 65 19.68 15.71 -2.88
C LEU A 65 21.20 15.66 -2.99
N THR A 66 21.86 14.76 -2.25
CA THR A 66 23.32 14.59 -2.25
C THR A 66 23.82 14.02 -3.57
N ARG A 67 23.12 13.02 -4.12
CA ARG A 67 23.45 12.41 -5.42
C ARG A 67 23.36 13.43 -6.57
N GLY A 68 22.50 14.44 -6.45
CA GLY A 68 22.28 15.42 -7.50
C GLY A 68 21.69 14.79 -8.77
N LYS A 69 21.74 15.52 -9.89
CA LYS A 69 21.13 15.05 -11.14
C LYS A 69 21.79 13.76 -11.64
N PRO A 70 21.00 12.77 -12.10
CA PRO A 70 19.59 12.88 -12.50
C PRO A 70 18.57 12.71 -11.38
N SER A 71 19.01 12.47 -10.13
CA SER A 71 18.10 12.33 -8.99
C SER A 71 17.26 13.58 -8.76
N ASP A 72 16.05 13.37 -8.26
CA ASP A 72 15.11 14.42 -7.92
C ASP A 72 14.21 13.95 -6.77
N ALA A 73 14.22 14.67 -5.65
CA ALA A 73 13.38 14.34 -4.51
C ALA A 73 11.88 14.61 -4.77
N SER A 74 11.53 15.37 -5.82
CA SER A 74 10.15 15.76 -6.09
C SER A 74 9.87 16.03 -7.56
N HIS A 75 8.99 15.23 -8.16
CA HIS A 75 8.47 15.47 -9.50
C HIS A 75 6.98 15.13 -9.63
N ALA A 76 6.34 15.67 -10.67
CA ALA A 76 4.96 15.40 -10.99
C ALA A 76 4.85 14.09 -11.79
N CYS A 77 4.17 13.08 -11.25
CA CYS A 77 3.88 11.83 -11.97
C CYS A 77 2.93 12.04 -13.17
N MET A 78 2.12 13.10 -13.15
CA MET A 78 1.22 13.48 -14.23
C MET A 78 1.14 15.00 -14.40
N ALA A 79 0.74 15.43 -15.60
CA ALA A 79 0.52 16.84 -15.89
C ALA A 79 -0.50 17.46 -14.93
N GLY A 80 -0.14 18.58 -14.32
CA GLY A 80 -1.01 19.31 -13.39
C GLY A 80 -0.99 18.82 -11.94
N CYS A 81 -0.26 17.74 -11.61
CA CYS A 81 -0.08 17.34 -10.21
C CYS A 81 0.69 18.42 -9.43
N THR A 82 0.03 19.05 -8.46
CA THR A 82 0.61 20.08 -7.61
C THR A 82 1.30 19.54 -6.37
N ILE A 83 1.07 18.27 -6.01
CA ILE A 83 1.70 17.60 -4.87
C ILE A 83 3.15 17.27 -5.18
N LYS A 84 3.41 16.64 -6.34
CA LYS A 84 4.74 16.22 -6.79
C LYS A 84 5.44 15.28 -5.80
N CYS A 85 4.73 14.22 -5.39
CA CYS A 85 5.21 13.26 -4.40
C CYS A 85 6.22 12.24 -4.94
N SER A 86 6.28 12.07 -6.26
CA SER A 86 7.15 11.09 -6.89
C SER A 86 8.61 11.55 -6.83
N ASN A 87 9.54 10.60 -6.75
CA ASN A 87 10.99 10.88 -6.78
C ASN A 87 11.64 10.22 -8.02
N VAL A 88 12.86 10.66 -8.34
CA VAL A 88 13.76 10.02 -9.29
C VAL A 88 14.99 9.59 -8.50
N PHE A 89 15.25 8.28 -8.47
CA PHE A 89 16.37 7.67 -7.78
C PHE A 89 17.50 7.37 -8.77
N GLY A 90 18.60 8.13 -8.71
CA GLY A 90 19.74 8.03 -9.61
C GLY A 90 20.91 7.20 -9.04
N GLY A 91 21.61 6.52 -9.93
CA GLY A 91 22.85 5.79 -9.64
C GLY A 91 24.08 6.67 -9.64
N GLU A 92 25.20 6.11 -9.13
CA GLU A 92 26.52 6.75 -9.13
C GLU A 92 27.05 7.07 -10.53
N ASP A 93 26.59 6.30 -11.52
CA ASP A 93 26.98 6.45 -12.92
C ASP A 93 26.26 7.61 -13.63
N GLY A 94 25.48 8.41 -12.90
CA GLY A 94 24.71 9.52 -13.43
C GLY A 94 23.49 9.10 -14.25
N LYS A 95 23.07 7.84 -14.17
CA LYS A 95 21.84 7.35 -14.81
C LYS A 95 20.71 7.19 -13.80
N ILE A 96 19.48 7.27 -14.29
CA ILE A 96 18.31 6.95 -13.48
C ILE A 96 18.32 5.44 -13.24
N ILE A 97 18.22 5.02 -11.98
CA ILE A 97 17.96 3.63 -11.63
C ILE A 97 16.45 3.42 -11.71
N VAL A 98 15.67 4.14 -10.91
CA VAL A 98 14.22 3.97 -10.86
C VAL A 98 13.51 5.28 -10.55
N SER A 99 12.28 5.39 -11.01
CA SER A 99 11.41 6.54 -10.78
C SER A 99 9.96 6.06 -10.79
N PRO A 100 9.27 5.97 -9.64
CA PRO A 100 9.73 6.28 -8.27
C PRO A 100 10.29 5.09 -7.48
N LEU A 101 11.01 5.40 -6.39
CA LEU A 101 11.20 4.49 -5.25
C LEU A 101 10.15 4.82 -4.19
N GLU A 102 9.11 3.98 -4.07
CA GLU A 102 7.96 4.20 -3.20
C GLU A 102 8.07 3.41 -1.88
N TYR A 103 7.28 3.82 -0.88
CA TYR A 103 7.25 3.21 0.45
C TYR A 103 6.99 1.71 0.43
N GLU A 104 6.04 1.25 -0.38
CA GLU A 104 5.69 -0.17 -0.44
C GLU A 104 6.89 -1.03 -0.85
N THR A 105 7.63 -0.59 -1.87
CA THR A 105 8.88 -1.22 -2.28
C THR A 105 9.93 -1.18 -1.16
N ILE A 106 10.07 -0.04 -0.47
CA ILE A 106 11.00 0.09 0.66
C ILE A 106 10.63 -0.88 1.79
N GLY A 107 9.34 -1.03 2.09
CA GLY A 107 8.86 -1.96 3.11
C GLY A 107 9.05 -3.42 2.70
N LEU A 108 8.57 -3.82 1.52
CA LEU A 108 8.54 -5.24 1.12
C LEU A 108 9.86 -5.77 0.55
N MET A 109 10.70 -4.92 -0.04
CA MET A 109 12.03 -5.29 -0.53
C MET A 109 13.17 -4.78 0.37
N GLY A 110 12.85 -3.99 1.40
CA GLY A 110 13.80 -3.53 2.42
C GLY A 110 13.55 -4.25 3.74
N THR A 111 12.76 -3.64 4.62
CA THR A 111 12.55 -4.13 6.01
C THR A 111 12.06 -5.57 6.06
N ASN A 112 11.15 -5.95 5.18
CA ASN A 112 10.59 -7.29 5.12
C ASN A 112 11.65 -8.37 4.81
N LEU A 113 12.74 -7.98 4.15
CA LEU A 113 13.88 -8.85 3.79
C LEU A 113 15.12 -8.64 4.67
N ASP A 114 15.02 -7.77 5.69
CA ASP A 114 16.15 -7.32 6.53
C ASP A 114 17.22 -6.50 5.77
N ILE A 115 16.83 -5.80 4.70
CA ILE A 115 17.74 -4.99 3.87
C ILE A 115 17.53 -3.50 4.18
N ASP A 116 18.61 -2.80 4.53
CA ASP A 116 18.63 -1.39 4.96
C ASP A 116 19.38 -0.46 3.99
N SER A 117 19.52 -0.87 2.73
CA SER A 117 20.24 -0.14 1.69
C SER A 117 19.30 0.39 0.62
N LEU A 118 19.09 1.71 0.57
CA LEU A 118 18.29 2.36 -0.49
C LEU A 118 18.82 2.05 -1.89
N ASP A 119 20.14 1.92 -2.03
CA ASP A 119 20.80 1.59 -3.30
C ASP A 119 20.45 0.16 -3.75
N ALA A 120 20.42 -0.80 -2.82
CA ALA A 120 20.03 -2.17 -3.11
C ALA A 120 18.53 -2.29 -3.43
N ILE A 121 17.68 -1.67 -2.61
CA ILE A 121 16.23 -1.62 -2.83
C ILE A 121 15.92 -0.94 -4.17
N GLY A 122 16.58 0.17 -4.49
CA GLY A 122 16.45 0.86 -5.78
C GLY A 122 16.80 -0.03 -6.97
N ARG A 123 17.88 -0.83 -6.86
CA ARG A 123 18.25 -1.81 -7.90
C ARG A 123 17.22 -2.93 -8.02
N MET A 124 16.79 -3.56 -6.92
CA MET A 124 15.74 -4.58 -6.95
C MET A 124 14.45 -4.05 -7.59
N ASN A 125 14.05 -2.82 -7.24
CA ASN A 125 12.91 -2.14 -7.84
C ASN A 125 13.07 -1.95 -9.35
N TRP A 126 14.26 -1.57 -9.82
CA TRP A 126 14.53 -1.47 -11.27
C TRP A 126 14.37 -2.83 -11.97
N HIS A 127 14.91 -3.91 -11.40
CA HIS A 127 14.80 -5.24 -11.99
C HIS A 127 13.34 -5.68 -12.13
N VAL A 128 12.55 -5.47 -11.09
CA VAL A 128 11.13 -5.86 -11.04
C VAL A 128 10.27 -4.97 -11.96
N ASN A 129 10.54 -3.67 -12.00
CA ASN A 129 9.87 -2.76 -12.96
C ASN A 129 10.18 -3.10 -14.41
N ASP A 130 11.44 -3.43 -14.74
CA ASP A 130 11.83 -3.81 -16.11
C ASP A 130 11.19 -5.14 -16.54
N LEU A 131 10.94 -6.05 -15.60
CA LEU A 131 10.17 -7.27 -15.85
C LEU A 131 8.66 -7.04 -15.93
N GLY A 132 8.15 -5.90 -15.46
CA GLY A 132 6.71 -5.64 -15.33
C GLY A 132 6.04 -6.45 -14.23
N LEU A 133 6.78 -6.74 -13.15
CA LEU A 133 6.28 -7.43 -11.96
C LEU A 133 5.94 -6.41 -10.86
N ASP A 134 5.07 -6.79 -9.92
CA ASP A 134 4.73 -5.96 -8.76
C ASP A 134 5.78 -6.11 -7.64
N SER A 135 6.27 -4.99 -7.11
CA SER A 135 7.27 -4.99 -6.05
C SER A 135 6.72 -5.46 -4.70
N ILE A 136 5.42 -5.30 -4.44
CA ILE A 136 4.79 -5.83 -3.22
C ILE A 136 4.76 -7.36 -3.31
N GLU A 137 4.19 -7.90 -4.38
CA GLU A 137 4.08 -9.36 -4.57
C GLU A 137 5.47 -10.03 -4.61
N VAL A 138 6.43 -9.44 -5.34
CA VAL A 138 7.81 -9.97 -5.38
C VAL A 138 8.48 -9.87 -4.01
N GLY A 139 8.38 -8.74 -3.31
CA GLY A 139 8.96 -8.60 -1.97
C GLY A 139 8.33 -9.54 -0.93
N GLY A 140 7.01 -9.78 -1.03
CA GLY A 140 6.33 -10.81 -0.25
C GLY A 140 6.83 -12.23 -0.58
N ALA A 141 6.98 -12.55 -1.86
CA ALA A 141 7.51 -13.85 -2.31
C ALA A 141 8.94 -14.08 -1.84
N LEU A 142 9.79 -13.05 -1.88
CA LEU A 142 11.16 -13.11 -1.36
C LEU A 142 11.18 -13.28 0.17
N GLY A 143 10.26 -12.66 0.90
CA GLY A 143 10.12 -12.86 2.35
C GLY A 143 9.78 -14.31 2.70
N VAL A 144 8.82 -14.91 1.99
CA VAL A 144 8.47 -16.33 2.14
C VAL A 144 9.62 -17.24 1.70
N ALA A 145 10.37 -16.87 0.65
CA ALA A 145 11.55 -17.60 0.20
C ALA A 145 12.70 -17.57 1.22
N ALA A 146 12.89 -16.45 1.92
CA ALA A 146 13.84 -16.32 3.02
C ALA A 146 13.46 -17.23 4.21
N GLU A 147 12.17 -17.30 4.56
CA GLU A 147 11.67 -18.27 5.55
C GLU A 147 11.91 -19.72 5.13
N ALA A 148 11.79 -20.03 3.84
CA ALA A 148 12.12 -21.34 3.28
C ALA A 148 13.64 -21.63 3.24
N GLY A 149 14.49 -20.68 3.62
CA GLY A 149 15.94 -20.83 3.61
C GLY A 149 16.58 -20.72 2.22
N LEU A 150 15.86 -20.18 1.23
CA LEU A 150 16.39 -19.95 -0.13
C LEU A 150 17.30 -18.73 -0.21
N MET A 151 17.18 -17.81 0.74
CA MET A 151 18.07 -16.67 0.92
C MET A 151 18.32 -16.42 2.41
N LYS A 152 19.44 -15.77 2.72
CA LYS A 152 19.69 -15.27 4.07
C LYS A 152 19.02 -13.92 4.26
N TRP A 153 18.43 -13.68 5.44
CA TRP A 153 17.99 -12.35 5.84
C TRP A 153 19.13 -11.33 5.67
N GLY A 154 18.82 -10.20 5.04
CA GLY A 154 19.75 -9.09 4.80
C GLY A 154 20.72 -9.31 3.64
N SER A 155 20.64 -10.44 2.93
CA SER A 155 21.51 -10.74 1.79
C SER A 155 20.97 -10.11 0.50
N GLU A 156 21.45 -8.91 0.18
CA GLU A 156 21.17 -8.23 -1.09
C GLU A 156 21.54 -9.11 -2.31
N GLU A 157 22.65 -9.83 -2.21
CA GLU A 157 23.14 -10.71 -3.29
C GLU A 157 22.19 -11.89 -3.53
N ASP A 158 21.70 -12.54 -2.46
CA ASP A 158 20.78 -13.66 -2.61
C ASP A 158 19.42 -13.18 -3.14
N ALA A 159 18.90 -12.05 -2.63
CA ALA A 159 17.67 -11.44 -3.14
C ALA A 159 17.76 -11.14 -4.65
N GLN A 160 18.88 -10.56 -5.09
CA GLN A 160 19.12 -10.26 -6.50
C GLN A 160 19.21 -11.54 -7.36
N LYS A 161 19.87 -12.59 -6.87
CA LYS A 161 19.91 -13.89 -7.56
C LYS A 161 18.52 -14.48 -7.74
N LEU A 162 17.65 -14.42 -6.72
CA LEU A 162 16.28 -14.92 -6.82
C LEU A 162 15.45 -14.12 -7.85
N ILE A 163 15.66 -12.80 -7.94
CA ILE A 163 15.04 -11.97 -9.00
C ILE A 163 15.61 -12.34 -10.39
N ASP A 164 16.91 -12.62 -10.49
CA ASP A 164 17.53 -13.05 -11.75
C ASP A 164 17.00 -14.42 -12.22
N GLU A 165 16.67 -15.32 -11.29
CA GLU A 165 15.97 -16.58 -11.61
C GLU A 165 14.61 -16.30 -12.26
N MET A 166 13.83 -15.32 -11.74
CA MET A 166 12.56 -14.90 -12.36
C MET A 166 12.78 -14.40 -13.79
N ARG A 167 13.77 -13.52 -13.99
CA ARG A 167 14.15 -13.00 -15.32
C ARG A 167 14.56 -14.10 -16.29
N ALA A 168 15.31 -15.09 -15.80
CA ALA A 168 15.74 -16.24 -16.60
C ALA A 168 14.61 -17.23 -16.87
N GLY A 169 13.50 -17.15 -16.13
CA GLY A 169 12.35 -18.06 -16.28
C GLY A 169 12.69 -19.51 -15.92
N THR A 170 13.60 -19.71 -14.96
CA THR A 170 13.92 -21.04 -14.42
C THR A 170 12.71 -21.62 -13.68
N GLU A 171 12.78 -22.89 -13.26
CA GLU A 171 11.69 -23.47 -12.46
C GLU A 171 11.47 -22.69 -11.15
N LEU A 172 12.57 -22.37 -10.45
CA LEU A 172 12.53 -21.55 -9.24
C LEU A 172 12.01 -20.14 -9.56
N GLY A 173 12.49 -19.52 -10.64
CA GLY A 173 12.04 -18.21 -11.08
C GLY A 173 10.54 -18.13 -11.36
N ARG A 174 9.94 -19.17 -11.95
CA ARG A 174 8.49 -19.23 -12.17
C ARG A 174 7.73 -19.35 -10.85
N ILE A 175 8.20 -20.18 -9.92
CA ILE A 175 7.58 -20.32 -8.60
C ILE A 175 7.60 -18.99 -7.84
N LEU A 176 8.73 -18.27 -7.89
CA LEU A 176 8.87 -16.96 -7.25
C LEU A 176 8.02 -15.89 -7.95
N GLY A 177 7.99 -15.89 -9.28
CA GLY A 177 7.18 -14.96 -10.09
C GLY A 177 5.67 -15.20 -9.98
N ASP A 178 5.24 -16.40 -9.59
CA ASP A 178 3.83 -16.74 -9.32
C ASP A 178 3.37 -16.28 -7.91
N GLY A 179 4.19 -15.54 -7.18
CA GLY A 179 3.80 -14.81 -5.97
C GLY A 179 3.95 -15.59 -4.65
N ALA A 180 3.74 -14.87 -3.54
CA ALA A 180 4.04 -15.33 -2.18
C ALA A 180 3.27 -16.60 -1.79
N VAL A 181 2.00 -16.69 -2.23
CA VAL A 181 1.16 -17.87 -2.00
C VAL A 181 1.70 -19.11 -2.70
N THR A 182 2.23 -18.96 -3.92
CA THR A 182 2.79 -20.08 -4.67
C THR A 182 4.09 -20.56 -4.05
N VAL A 183 4.97 -19.63 -3.64
CA VAL A 183 6.20 -19.95 -2.90
C VAL A 183 5.86 -20.70 -1.61
N GLY A 184 4.92 -20.17 -0.80
CA GLY A 184 4.54 -20.79 0.47
C GLY A 184 4.01 -22.20 0.30
N LYS A 185 3.13 -22.44 -0.70
CA LYS A 185 2.63 -23.78 -1.02
C LYS A 185 3.73 -24.74 -1.47
N LYS A 186 4.66 -24.28 -2.31
CA LYS A 186 5.76 -25.12 -2.83
C LYS A 186 6.71 -25.58 -1.72
N TYR A 187 7.02 -24.68 -0.79
CA TYR A 187 8.04 -24.92 0.24
C TYR A 187 7.47 -25.25 1.63
N GLY A 188 6.14 -25.31 1.78
CA GLY A 188 5.49 -25.67 3.03
C GLY A 188 5.60 -24.58 4.11
N ILE A 189 5.59 -23.31 3.71
CA ILE A 189 5.65 -22.17 4.63
C ILE A 189 4.24 -21.72 4.99
N GLU A 190 3.97 -21.63 6.29
CA GLU A 190 2.67 -21.21 6.82
C GLU A 190 2.53 -19.68 6.90
N ARG A 191 3.62 -18.96 7.21
CA ARG A 191 3.63 -17.49 7.27
C ARG A 191 3.64 -16.89 5.87
N VAL A 192 2.50 -16.97 5.19
CA VAL A 192 2.26 -16.28 3.93
C VAL A 192 1.36 -15.08 4.24
N PRO A 193 1.86 -13.83 4.18
CA PRO A 193 1.08 -12.63 4.42
C PRO A 193 0.27 -12.29 3.17
N ALA A 194 -0.85 -12.99 2.93
CA ALA A 194 -1.67 -12.81 1.74
C ALA A 194 -3.17 -13.02 2.01
N VAL A 195 -4.02 -12.32 1.26
CA VAL A 195 -5.48 -12.50 1.27
C VAL A 195 -5.98 -12.57 -0.17
N LYS A 196 -6.90 -13.48 -0.45
CA LYS A 196 -7.44 -13.75 -1.81
C LYS A 196 -6.36 -14.04 -2.87
N GLY A 197 -5.22 -14.58 -2.45
CA GLY A 197 -4.11 -14.90 -3.35
C GLY A 197 -3.12 -13.77 -3.60
N GLN A 198 -3.34 -12.58 -3.03
CA GLN A 198 -2.49 -11.40 -3.21
C GLN A 198 -1.72 -11.09 -1.92
N ALA A 199 -0.42 -10.80 -2.03
CA ALA A 199 0.43 -10.43 -0.90
C ALA A 199 -0.02 -9.11 -0.26
N MET A 200 0.12 -9.03 1.06
CA MET A 200 -0.15 -7.82 1.83
C MET A 200 0.90 -6.76 1.53
N SER A 201 0.43 -5.53 1.42
CA SER A 201 1.30 -4.36 1.32
C SER A 201 1.97 -4.03 2.66
N ALA A 202 2.79 -2.98 2.73
CA ALA A 202 3.73 -2.69 3.80
C ALA A 202 3.11 -2.23 5.14
N TYR A 203 1.89 -2.66 5.46
CA TYR A 203 1.22 -2.37 6.72
C TYR A 203 0.87 -3.67 7.43
N GLU A 204 1.41 -3.84 8.62
CA GLU A 204 1.14 -5.00 9.44
C GLU A 204 -0.27 -4.93 10.08
N PRO A 205 -1.19 -5.85 9.72
CA PRO A 205 -2.60 -5.75 10.08
C PRO A 205 -2.90 -6.05 11.55
N ARG A 206 -2.01 -6.74 12.28
CA ARG A 206 -2.20 -6.97 13.73
C ARG A 206 -2.08 -5.66 14.52
N SER A 207 -1.22 -4.77 14.07
CA SER A 207 -0.99 -3.44 14.67
C SER A 207 -1.91 -2.35 14.13
N ILE A 208 -2.43 -2.50 12.90
CA ILE A 208 -3.40 -1.59 12.29
C ILE A 208 -4.63 -2.40 11.85
N LYS A 209 -5.45 -2.80 12.83
CA LYS A 209 -6.56 -3.75 12.62
C LYS A 209 -7.59 -3.25 11.60
N GLY A 210 -7.84 -1.94 11.48
CA GLY A 210 -8.69 -1.38 10.43
C GLY A 210 -8.18 -1.65 9.01
N THR A 211 -6.86 -1.61 8.79
CA THR A 211 -6.26 -2.01 7.51
C THR A 211 -6.36 -3.53 7.33
N GLY A 212 -6.23 -4.31 8.41
CA GLY A 212 -6.50 -5.76 8.36
C GLY A 212 -7.93 -6.09 7.93
N VAL A 213 -8.93 -5.34 8.40
CA VAL A 213 -10.32 -5.45 7.92
C VAL A 213 -10.40 -5.12 6.43
N THR A 214 -9.70 -4.09 5.96
CA THR A 214 -9.62 -3.76 4.53
C THR A 214 -9.02 -4.90 3.74
N TYR A 215 -7.85 -5.43 4.11
CA TYR A 215 -7.22 -6.57 3.43
C TYR A 215 -8.14 -7.78 3.37
N ALA A 216 -8.82 -8.09 4.48
CA ALA A 216 -9.77 -9.19 4.54
C ALA A 216 -10.93 -8.96 3.57
N THR A 217 -11.57 -7.80 3.58
CA THR A 217 -12.94 -7.64 3.04
C THR A 217 -13.03 -6.92 1.70
N THR A 218 -12.00 -6.17 1.29
CA THR A 218 -12.03 -5.46 0.01
C THR A 218 -12.19 -6.44 -1.16
N PRO A 219 -12.95 -6.07 -2.20
CA PRO A 219 -13.11 -6.93 -3.37
C PRO A 219 -11.81 -7.19 -4.14
N GLN A 220 -10.79 -6.33 -3.98
CA GLN A 220 -9.56 -6.35 -4.78
C GLN A 220 -8.48 -7.32 -4.26
N GLY A 221 -8.57 -7.80 -3.01
CA GLY A 221 -7.50 -8.58 -2.35
C GLY A 221 -6.73 -7.78 -1.31
N ALA A 222 -5.54 -8.22 -0.89
CA ALA A 222 -4.77 -7.58 0.19
C ALA A 222 -4.15 -6.20 -0.20
N ASP A 223 -4.97 -5.23 -0.60
CA ASP A 223 -4.54 -3.91 -1.05
C ASP A 223 -4.91 -2.80 -0.03
N HIS A 224 -3.92 -2.04 0.40
CA HIS A 224 -4.11 -0.93 1.33
C HIS A 224 -4.68 0.33 0.65
N THR A 225 -4.46 0.51 -0.65
CA THR A 225 -4.96 1.67 -1.39
C THR A 225 -6.49 1.67 -1.43
N CYS A 226 -7.10 0.49 -1.27
CA CYS A 226 -8.54 0.33 -1.10
C CYS A 226 -9.06 0.93 0.20
N GLY A 227 -8.27 1.12 1.26
CA GLY A 227 -8.83 1.51 2.55
C GLY A 227 -7.84 1.53 3.71
N LEU A 228 -6.71 2.22 3.55
CA LEU A 228 -5.68 2.35 4.58
C LEU A 228 -6.20 3.17 5.78
N THR A 229 -6.22 2.58 6.97
CA THR A 229 -6.75 3.24 8.17
C THR A 229 -5.69 3.83 9.09
N ILE A 230 -4.39 3.77 8.77
CA ILE A 230 -3.31 4.19 9.69
C ILE A 230 -3.47 5.61 10.28
N ARG A 231 -4.10 6.52 9.55
CA ARG A 231 -4.35 7.92 9.98
C ARG A 231 -5.69 8.12 10.68
N ALA A 232 -6.52 7.07 10.80
CA ALA A 232 -7.80 7.12 11.50
C ALA A 232 -7.57 7.42 12.99
N GLN A 233 -8.44 8.25 13.56
CA GLN A 233 -8.37 8.68 14.95
C GLN A 233 -9.08 7.67 15.87
N VAL A 234 -8.59 6.44 15.87
CA VAL A 234 -9.12 5.31 16.66
C VAL A 234 -7.97 4.61 17.40
N ASN A 235 -8.29 3.82 18.41
CA ASN A 235 -7.31 2.88 18.94
C ASN A 235 -7.15 1.70 17.97
N HIS A 236 -6.06 1.67 17.20
CA HIS A 236 -5.80 0.61 16.21
C HIS A 236 -5.72 -0.80 16.78
N LEU A 237 -5.44 -0.95 18.08
CA LEU A 237 -5.37 -2.24 18.76
C LEU A 237 -6.71 -2.70 19.34
N ASP A 238 -7.74 -1.85 19.36
CA ASP A 238 -9.08 -2.23 19.82
C ASP A 238 -9.90 -2.77 18.63
N PRO A 239 -10.20 -4.08 18.55
CA PRO A 239 -10.92 -4.67 17.42
C PRO A 239 -12.33 -4.10 17.25
N THR A 240 -12.95 -3.58 18.31
CA THR A 240 -14.34 -3.11 18.29
C THR A 240 -14.52 -1.78 17.55
N GLN A 241 -13.43 -1.02 17.34
CA GLN A 241 -13.45 0.30 16.71
C GLN A 241 -13.18 0.28 15.20
N GLN A 242 -12.87 -0.89 14.63
CA GLN A 242 -12.25 -0.97 13.29
C GLN A 242 -13.25 -1.00 12.14
N LYS A 243 -14.47 -1.51 12.38
CA LYS A 243 -15.51 -1.71 11.36
C LYS A 243 -15.81 -0.43 10.58
N GLU A 244 -16.20 0.62 11.29
CA GLU A 244 -16.60 1.88 10.66
C GLU A 244 -15.42 2.61 10.01
N ALA A 245 -14.24 2.55 10.64
CA ALA A 245 -13.03 3.16 10.10
C ALA A 245 -12.63 2.53 8.75
N SER A 246 -12.61 1.19 8.67
CA SER A 246 -12.31 0.47 7.43
C SER A 246 -13.39 0.69 6.38
N LEU A 247 -14.68 0.50 6.71
CA LEU A 247 -15.77 0.66 5.74
C LEU A 247 -15.77 2.08 5.12
N ASN A 248 -15.64 3.12 5.94
CA ASN A 248 -15.60 4.49 5.45
C ASN A 248 -14.38 4.75 4.56
N ALA A 249 -13.22 4.17 4.89
CA ALA A 249 -12.04 4.26 4.03
C ALA A 249 -12.30 3.59 2.68
N GLN A 250 -12.83 2.36 2.69
CA GLN A 250 -13.17 1.59 1.49
C GLN A 250 -14.12 2.34 0.55
N LEU A 251 -15.20 2.90 1.08
CA LEU A 251 -16.16 3.65 0.27
C LEU A 251 -15.57 4.94 -0.30
N ASN A 252 -14.71 5.64 0.45
CA ASN A 252 -14.07 6.84 -0.05
C ASN A 252 -13.09 6.51 -1.18
N MET A 253 -12.28 5.46 -1.04
CA MET A 253 -11.28 5.08 -2.04
C MET A 253 -11.93 4.61 -3.34
N ALA A 254 -12.90 3.71 -3.26
CA ALA A 254 -13.68 3.29 -4.42
C ALA A 254 -14.35 4.49 -5.13
N GLY A 255 -14.83 5.48 -4.36
CA GLY A 255 -15.38 6.72 -4.91
C GLY A 255 -14.34 7.59 -5.64
N TYR A 256 -13.13 7.72 -5.10
CA TYR A 256 -12.03 8.46 -5.74
C TYR A 256 -11.57 7.78 -7.03
N ASP A 257 -11.38 6.47 -7.00
CA ASP A 257 -10.94 5.70 -8.17
C ASP A 257 -11.96 5.79 -9.31
N THR A 258 -13.25 5.77 -8.99
CA THR A 258 -14.33 5.91 -9.97
C THR A 258 -14.25 7.23 -10.77
N ILE A 259 -13.75 8.30 -10.16
CA ILE A 259 -13.60 9.60 -10.84
C ILE A 259 -12.17 9.86 -11.36
N GLY A 260 -11.28 8.87 -11.27
CA GLY A 260 -9.88 8.98 -11.68
C GLY A 260 -9.06 9.94 -10.81
N ALA A 261 -9.44 10.09 -9.53
CA ALA A 261 -8.73 10.95 -8.59
C ALA A 261 -7.56 10.19 -7.95
N CYS A 262 -6.39 10.83 -7.90
CA CYS A 262 -5.28 10.31 -7.09
C CYS A 262 -5.67 10.32 -5.61
N ILE A 263 -5.48 9.19 -4.92
CA ILE A 263 -5.71 9.02 -3.48
C ILE A 263 -5.03 10.10 -2.62
N PHE A 264 -3.79 10.49 -2.96
CA PHE A 264 -3.05 11.52 -2.23
C PHE A 264 -3.62 12.93 -2.42
N ALA A 265 -4.51 13.12 -3.38
CA ALA A 265 -5.24 14.36 -3.54
C ALA A 265 -6.61 14.34 -2.82
N GLY A 266 -6.99 13.18 -2.25
CA GLY A 266 -8.20 12.95 -1.45
C GLY A 266 -8.42 13.99 -0.35
N PHE A 267 -7.37 14.36 0.40
CA PHE A 267 -7.47 15.37 1.46
C PHE A 267 -7.86 16.74 0.91
N GLY A 268 -7.45 17.06 -0.32
CA GLY A 268 -7.87 18.28 -1.00
C GLY A 268 -9.37 18.31 -1.24
N TYR A 269 -9.94 17.18 -1.69
CA TYR A 269 -11.40 17.07 -1.88
C TYR A 269 -12.15 17.20 -0.55
N ALA A 270 -11.65 16.56 0.51
CA ALA A 270 -12.25 16.63 1.85
C ALA A 270 -12.13 18.02 2.50
N ALA A 271 -10.99 18.70 2.31
CA ALA A 271 -10.73 20.01 2.89
C ALA A 271 -11.34 21.17 2.10
N THR A 272 -11.75 20.95 0.84
CA THR A 272 -12.36 22.02 0.05
C THR A 272 -13.83 22.19 0.43
N PRO A 273 -14.27 23.42 0.76
CA PRO A 273 -15.67 23.70 1.07
C PRO A 273 -16.64 23.40 -0.09
N ASP A 274 -17.93 23.38 0.27
CA ASP A 274 -19.07 23.45 -0.65
C ASP A 274 -19.11 22.34 -1.72
N GLY A 275 -18.77 21.11 -1.34
CA GLY A 275 -18.91 19.93 -2.20
C GLY A 275 -18.14 20.05 -3.51
N VAL A 276 -16.82 20.28 -3.46
CA VAL A 276 -16.04 20.60 -4.65
C VAL A 276 -16.13 19.54 -5.75
N VAL A 277 -16.24 18.25 -5.40
CA VAL A 277 -16.43 17.16 -6.37
C VAL A 277 -17.72 17.37 -7.18
N LYS A 278 -18.82 17.64 -6.49
CA LYS A 278 -20.11 18.00 -7.13
C LYS A 278 -19.97 19.23 -8.02
N ARG A 279 -19.32 20.30 -7.56
CA ARG A 279 -19.10 21.52 -8.37
C ARG A 279 -18.28 21.23 -9.63
N LEU A 280 -17.26 20.37 -9.53
CA LEU A 280 -16.43 19.95 -10.66
C LEU A 280 -17.24 19.13 -11.66
N LEU A 281 -17.97 18.10 -11.21
CA LEU A 281 -18.80 17.24 -12.05
C LEU A 281 -19.91 18.04 -12.76
N LYS A 282 -20.68 18.83 -12.01
CA LYS A 282 -21.71 19.73 -12.56
C LYS A 282 -21.12 20.68 -13.60
N SER A 283 -19.99 21.31 -13.30
CA SER A 283 -19.33 22.23 -14.22
C SER A 283 -18.78 21.59 -15.49
N ARG A 284 -18.39 20.32 -15.43
CA ARG A 284 -17.73 19.61 -16.54
C ARG A 284 -18.76 18.94 -17.45
N TYR A 285 -19.79 18.34 -16.85
CA TYR A 285 -20.74 17.46 -17.54
C TYR A 285 -22.17 18.01 -17.58
N GLY A 286 -22.47 19.10 -16.87
CA GLY A 286 -23.83 19.64 -16.79
C GLY A 286 -24.78 18.81 -15.92
N TRP A 287 -24.25 17.98 -15.02
CA TRP A 287 -25.06 17.17 -14.11
C TRP A 287 -25.57 18.01 -12.93
N ASP A 288 -26.85 18.39 -12.99
CA ASP A 288 -27.46 19.24 -11.97
C ASP A 288 -27.86 18.49 -10.68
N ASP A 289 -28.17 17.20 -10.78
CA ASP A 289 -28.70 16.36 -9.69
C ASP A 289 -27.62 15.49 -9.01
N VAL A 290 -26.39 16.00 -8.90
CA VAL A 290 -25.31 15.29 -8.20
C VAL A 290 -25.50 15.44 -6.68
N PRO A 291 -25.57 14.34 -5.90
CA PRO A 291 -25.70 14.43 -4.45
C PRO A 291 -24.42 14.96 -3.79
N ASP A 292 -24.54 15.56 -2.61
CA ASP A 292 -23.39 16.15 -1.91
C ASP A 292 -22.39 15.08 -1.45
N ASN A 293 -22.87 13.87 -1.18
CA ASN A 293 -22.08 12.69 -0.83
C ASN A 293 -21.72 11.82 -2.05
N ILE A 294 -21.58 12.40 -3.25
CA ILE A 294 -21.35 11.65 -4.50
C ILE A 294 -20.21 10.63 -4.42
N LEU A 295 -19.09 10.95 -3.75
CA LEU A 295 -17.98 9.99 -3.59
C LEU A 295 -18.42 8.72 -2.85
N GLN A 296 -19.18 8.89 -1.76
CA GLN A 296 -19.73 7.77 -1.00
C GLN A 296 -20.78 7.00 -1.80
N ALA A 297 -21.62 7.69 -2.57
CA ALA A 297 -22.60 7.04 -3.44
C ALA A 297 -21.92 6.18 -4.53
N LEU A 298 -20.88 6.72 -5.18
CA LEU A 298 -20.08 5.99 -6.17
C LEU A 298 -19.35 4.81 -5.52
N GLY A 299 -18.71 5.01 -4.37
CA GLY A 299 -18.01 3.93 -3.67
C GLY A 299 -18.92 2.79 -3.26
N LYS A 300 -20.15 3.07 -2.79
CA LYS A 300 -21.16 2.05 -2.49
C LYS A 300 -21.54 1.25 -3.73
N GLU A 301 -21.80 1.92 -4.84
CA GLU A 301 -22.16 1.26 -6.10
C GLU A 301 -21.00 0.41 -6.63
N THR A 302 -19.78 0.95 -6.62
CA THR A 302 -18.56 0.25 -7.07
C THR A 302 -18.33 -1.02 -6.25
N ILE A 303 -18.29 -0.91 -4.91
CA ILE A 303 -18.10 -2.08 -4.05
C ILE A 303 -19.22 -3.11 -4.23
N LYS A 304 -20.48 -2.67 -4.39
CA LYS A 304 -21.60 -3.58 -4.66
C LYS A 304 -21.38 -4.39 -5.95
N LEU A 305 -20.97 -3.72 -7.03
CA LEU A 305 -20.70 -4.36 -8.32
C LEU A 305 -19.49 -5.31 -8.28
N GLU A 306 -18.41 -4.89 -7.63
CA GLU A 306 -17.19 -5.72 -7.48
C GLU A 306 -17.45 -6.95 -6.61
N ARG A 307 -18.22 -6.81 -5.52
CA ARG A 307 -18.60 -7.96 -4.69
C ARG A 307 -19.53 -8.91 -5.41
N GLU A 308 -20.47 -8.41 -6.20
CA GLU A 308 -21.30 -9.26 -7.06
C GLU A 308 -20.46 -10.02 -8.09
N PHE A 309 -19.44 -9.36 -8.67
CA PHE A 309 -18.48 -10.04 -9.53
C PHE A 309 -17.74 -11.17 -8.77
N ASN A 310 -17.22 -10.89 -7.58
CA ASN A 310 -16.51 -11.89 -6.76
C ASN A 310 -17.41 -13.07 -6.39
N LYS A 311 -18.65 -12.82 -5.96
CA LYS A 311 -19.64 -13.88 -5.69
C LYS A 311 -19.85 -14.78 -6.90
N ARG A 312 -19.97 -14.19 -8.10
CA ARG A 312 -20.10 -14.93 -9.36
C ARG A 312 -18.83 -15.67 -9.75
N ALA A 313 -17.65 -15.18 -9.36
CA ALA A 313 -16.37 -15.85 -9.54
C ALA A 313 -16.12 -16.98 -8.53
N GLY A 314 -16.98 -17.13 -7.52
CA GLY A 314 -16.93 -18.21 -6.54
C GLY A 314 -16.36 -17.83 -5.17
N PHE A 315 -16.09 -16.54 -4.94
CA PHE A 315 -15.68 -16.07 -3.62
C PHE A 315 -16.82 -16.21 -2.62
N THR A 316 -16.45 -16.60 -1.41
CA THR A 316 -17.34 -16.75 -0.26
C THR A 316 -16.82 -15.89 0.89
N LYS A 317 -17.56 -15.85 2.00
CA LYS A 317 -17.12 -15.18 3.21
C LYS A 317 -15.83 -15.78 3.80
N GLU A 318 -15.51 -17.03 3.49
CA GLU A 318 -14.27 -17.68 3.92
C GLU A 318 -13.02 -17.07 3.25
N ASP A 319 -13.19 -16.43 2.10
CA ASP A 319 -12.13 -15.69 1.41
C ASP A 319 -11.92 -14.28 2.00
N ASP A 320 -12.85 -13.81 2.84
CA ASP A 320 -12.80 -12.54 3.55
C ASP A 320 -12.15 -12.73 4.95
N ARG A 321 -10.99 -13.40 5.00
CA ARG A 321 -10.25 -13.74 6.23
C ARG A 321 -8.77 -13.41 6.10
N LEU A 322 -8.14 -13.01 7.22
CA LEU A 322 -6.68 -12.96 7.30
C LEU A 322 -6.10 -14.37 7.45
N PRO A 323 -4.82 -14.58 7.09
CA PRO A 323 -4.12 -15.83 7.36
C PRO A 323 -4.22 -16.23 8.83
N LYS A 324 -4.52 -17.50 9.09
CA LYS A 324 -4.71 -18.05 10.44
C LYS A 324 -3.56 -17.71 11.38
N TRP A 325 -2.32 -17.79 10.91
CA TRP A 325 -1.14 -17.48 11.71
C TRP A 325 -1.17 -16.04 12.26
N MET A 326 -1.75 -15.05 11.55
CA MET A 326 -1.89 -13.67 12.05
C MET A 326 -2.94 -13.51 13.15
N THR A 327 -3.84 -14.49 13.31
CA THR A 327 -4.85 -14.53 14.39
C THR A 327 -4.33 -15.26 15.64
N GLU A 328 -3.24 -16.02 15.51
CA GLU A 328 -2.68 -16.86 16.56
C GLU A 328 -1.31 -16.36 17.04
N GLU A 329 -0.48 -15.84 16.14
CA GLU A 329 0.86 -15.34 16.41
C GLU A 329 0.84 -13.84 16.70
N ALA A 330 1.05 -13.51 17.97
CA ALA A 330 1.16 -12.15 18.42
C ALA A 330 2.42 -11.48 17.87
N ILE A 331 2.31 -10.22 17.45
CA ILE A 331 3.47 -9.45 17.05
C ILE A 331 4.33 -9.10 18.28
N PRO A 332 5.65 -9.34 18.25
CA PRO A 332 6.49 -9.22 19.45
C PRO A 332 6.46 -7.86 20.12
N GLU A 333 6.35 -6.77 19.34
CA GLU A 333 6.52 -5.41 19.83
C GLU A 333 5.36 -4.88 20.67
N ASN A 334 4.13 -5.36 20.44
CA ASN A 334 2.96 -4.90 21.18
C ASN A 334 2.03 -6.04 21.64
N GLY A 335 2.34 -7.30 21.32
CA GLY A 335 1.58 -8.48 21.73
C GLY A 335 0.22 -8.65 21.04
N SER A 336 -0.07 -7.87 20.00
CA SER A 336 -1.36 -7.95 19.29
C SER A 336 -1.39 -9.07 18.26
N VAL A 337 -2.57 -9.69 18.14
CA VAL A 337 -2.98 -10.52 17.01
C VAL A 337 -4.10 -9.80 16.25
N PHE A 338 -4.48 -10.31 15.08
CA PHE A 338 -5.69 -9.87 14.42
C PHE A 338 -6.89 -10.62 15.01
N ASP A 339 -7.69 -9.91 15.80
CA ASP A 339 -8.81 -10.43 16.61
C ASP A 339 -10.13 -9.68 16.32
N VAL A 340 -10.23 -9.00 15.17
CA VAL A 340 -11.52 -8.48 14.70
C VAL A 340 -12.42 -9.68 14.40
N SER A 341 -13.63 -9.69 14.97
CA SER A 341 -14.51 -10.85 14.89
C SER A 341 -14.94 -11.15 13.45
N GLU A 342 -15.11 -12.44 13.14
CA GLU A 342 -15.64 -12.86 11.84
C GLU A 342 -17.02 -12.28 11.56
N ASP A 343 -17.85 -12.09 12.58
CA ASP A 343 -19.15 -11.41 12.47
C ASP A 343 -19.01 -9.98 11.92
N VAL A 344 -17.98 -9.24 12.34
CA VAL A 344 -17.70 -7.91 11.80
C VAL A 344 -17.31 -7.99 10.33
N LEU A 345 -16.47 -8.97 9.95
CA LEU A 345 -16.02 -9.14 8.56
C LEU A 345 -17.17 -9.57 7.65
N ASP A 346 -17.98 -10.53 8.08
CA ASP A 346 -19.12 -11.07 7.35
C ASP A 346 -20.21 -10.01 7.11
N HIS A 347 -20.38 -9.10 8.08
CA HIS A 347 -21.45 -8.10 8.07
C HIS A 347 -20.97 -6.65 7.86
N ILE A 348 -19.78 -6.45 7.27
CA ILE A 348 -19.26 -5.11 7.02
C ILE A 348 -20.03 -4.37 5.92
N PHE A 349 -20.58 -5.10 4.94
CA PHE A 349 -21.26 -4.53 3.77
C PHE A 349 -22.78 -4.67 3.76
N ASP A 350 -23.41 -5.19 4.82
CA ASP A 350 -24.87 -5.41 4.89
C ASP A 350 -25.72 -4.16 4.57
N GLY A 351 -25.21 -2.95 4.84
CA GLY A 351 -25.89 -1.69 4.52
C GLY A 351 -25.77 -1.25 3.05
N ILE A 352 -25.12 -2.05 2.20
CA ILE A 352 -24.80 -1.74 0.80
C ILE A 352 -25.31 -2.85 -0.14
N GLU A 353 -25.24 -4.10 0.30
CA GLU A 353 -25.69 -5.28 -0.46
C GLU A 353 -27.21 -5.37 -0.62
#